data_AF-A0A971MMZ7-F1
#
_entry.id   AF-A0A971MMZ7-F1
#
_cell.length_a   1.000
_cell.length_b   1.000
_cell.length_c   1.000
_cell.angle_alpha   90.00
_cell.angle_beta   90.00
_cell.angle_gamma   90.00
#
_symmetry.space_group_name_H-M   'P 1'
#
loop_
_entity.id
_entity.type
_entity.pdbx_description
1 polymer ?
#
loop_
_entity_poly.entity_id
_entity_poly.type
_entity_poly.pdbx_seq_one_letter_code
_entity_poly.pdbx_strand_id
1 'polypeptide(L)' 'QRLKKAGKIMCIELLDHLITGERDFVSLKEQGLV' A
#
# COMPACT_ATOMS: atom_id res chain seq x y z
N GLN A 1 7.69 -2.01 1.73
CA GLN A 1 8.03 -3.44 1.96
C GLN A 1 7.81 -3.93 3.40
N ARG A 2 8.32 -3.27 4.46
CA ARG A 2 8.19 -3.77 5.86
C ARG A 2 6.75 -4.03 6.31
N LEU A 3 5.85 -3.07 6.09
CA LEU A 3 4.45 -3.18 6.50
C LEU A 3 3.70 -4.30 5.77
N LYS A 4 3.94 -4.48 4.46
CA LYS A 4 3.40 -5.60 3.68
C LYS A 4 3.81 -6.96 4.26
N LYS A 5 5.07 -7.11 4.67
CA LYS A 5 5.56 -8.35 5.32
C LYS A 5 4.94 -8.55 6.69
N ALA A 6 4.84 -7.50 7.49
CA ALA A 6 4.20 -7.54 8.81
C ALA A 6 2.72 -7.95 8.70
N GLY A 7 1.99 -7.39 7.74
CA GLY A 7 0.60 -7.75 7.47
C GLY A 7 0.41 -9.24 7.16
N LYS A 8 1.28 -9.82 6.33
CA LYS A 8 1.28 -11.27 6.06
C LYS A 8 1.48 -12.12 7.32
N ILE A 9 2.39 -11.73 8.20
CA ILE A 9 2.67 -12.46 9.46
C ILE A 9 1.46 -12.39 10.40
N MET A 10 0.80 -11.24 10.44
CA MET A 10 -0.33 -10.97 11.33
C MET A 10 -1.67 -11.47 10.79
N CYS A 11 -1.69 -12.08 9.58
CA CYS A 11 -2.92 -12.37 8.83
C CYS A 11 -3.82 -11.14 8.61
N ILE A 12 -3.22 -9.96 8.45
CA ILE A 12 -3.90 -8.69 8.16
C ILE A 12 -3.30 -8.11 6.88
N GLU A 13 -4.02 -8.18 5.77
CA GLU A 13 -3.48 -7.77 4.47
C GLU A 13 -3.38 -6.24 4.32
N LEU A 14 -2.24 -5.76 3.79
CA LEU A 14 -2.10 -4.39 3.32
C LEU A 14 -2.66 -4.31 1.90
N LEU A 15 -3.81 -3.66 1.75
CA LEU A 15 -4.52 -3.58 0.47
C LEU A 15 -3.85 -2.63 -0.54
N ASP A 16 -3.39 -1.47 -0.07
CA ASP A 16 -2.70 -0.47 -0.89
C ASP A 16 -1.90 0.52 -0.01
N HIS A 17 -1.02 1.27 -0.65
CA HIS A 17 -0.41 2.47 -0.11
C HIS A 17 -0.75 3.63 -1.05
N LEU A 18 -1.57 4.56 -0.55
CA LEU A 18 -1.98 5.74 -1.31
C LEU A 18 -1.12 6.93 -0.92
N ILE A 19 -0.58 7.63 -1.91
CA ILE A 19 0.04 8.95 -1.73
C ILE A 19 -0.97 9.99 -2.21
N THR A 20 -1.46 10.84 -1.31
CA THR A 20 -2.50 11.84 -1.62
C THR A 20 -1.91 13.24 -1.78
N GLY A 21 -2.49 14.04 -2.68
CA GLY A 21 -2.10 15.44 -2.94
C GLY A 21 -3.31 16.33 -3.22
N GLU A 22 -3.14 17.43 -3.96
CA GLU A 22 -4.24 18.34 -4.28
C GLU A 22 -5.31 17.65 -5.14
N ARG A 23 -6.42 17.26 -4.48
CA ARG A 23 -7.61 16.62 -5.07
C ARG A 23 -7.32 15.34 -5.88
N ASP A 24 -6.19 14.69 -5.63
CA ASP A 24 -5.79 13.47 -6.33
C ASP A 24 -4.97 12.52 -5.44
N PHE A 25 -4.76 11.29 -5.91
CA PHE A 25 -3.94 10.28 -5.26
C PHE A 25 -3.20 9.39 -6.26
N VAL A 26 -2.09 8.80 -5.80
CA VAL A 26 -1.36 7.77 -6.52
C VAL A 26 -1.44 6.46 -5.73
N SER A 27 -1.97 5.42 -6.36
CA SER A 27 -1.92 4.05 -5.84
C SER A 27 -0.58 3.42 -6.13
N LEU A 28 0.17 3.03 -5.09
CA LEU A 28 1.42 2.29 -5.29
C LEU A 28 1.17 0.85 -5.73
N LYS A 29 -0.01 0.28 -5.47
CA LYS A 29 -0.42 -1.02 -6.00
C LYS A 29 -0.62 -0.98 -7.52
N GLU A 30 -1.31 0.02 -8.05
CA GLU A 30 -1.54 0.16 -9.49
C GLU A 30 -0.24 0.40 -10.27
N GLN A 31 0.76 1.01 -9.62
CA GLN A 31 2.12 1.18 -10.16
C GLN A 31 2.99 -0.08 -10.04
N GLY A 32 2.49 -1.17 -9.43
CA GLY A 32 3.25 -2.41 -9.23
C GLY A 32 4.34 -2.33 -8.16
N LEU A 33 4.30 -1.32 -7.28
CA LEU A 33 5.32 -1.03 -6.26
C LEU A 33 4.99 -1.63 -4.88
N VAL A 34 3.71 -1.92 -4.62
CA VAL A 34 3.23 -2.53 -3.36
C VAL A 34 2.82 -3.97 -3.54
#